data_AF-A0A3B8RQT2-F1
#
_entry.id   AF-A0A3B8RQT2-F1
#
_cell.length_a   1.000
_cell.length_b   1.000
_cell.length_c   1.000
_cell.angle_alpha   90.00
_cell.angle_beta   90.00
_cell.angle_gamma   90.00
#
_symmetry.space_group_name_H-M   'P 1'
#
loop_
_entity.id
_entity.type
_entity.pdbx_description
1 polymer ?
#
loop_
_entity_poly.entity_id
_entity_poly.type
_entity_poly.pdbx_seq_one_letter_code
_entity_poly.pdbx_strand_id
1 'polypeptide(L)'
;MIETDELFTIKEASEWATEHLGKNVTSSNISYLIQYGRIKKIGSNGTTQVSKQELTNYYKSYNGHRELLWKDQLGGDLNWALSFDQYKEAETTKHVHRLHPYKGKFIPQLVEYFLDCHTDNFKKETCFKKGDIVLDPFSGSGTAMVQSCELGMHAIGIDVSVFNSLIGNCKVTKYNLVDVQTEINRITKALKEFLSNSHTLEFEEKLLQALYEFNNKYFPVPDYKYRLRRGEINEDKYGAEKEKVFLPTFNKLVKDYKIKLRQDTADTFLDKWYLQHIRDEIQFVFDEIKKIKNTDTKKIISIILSRTIRSCRATTHADLATLIEPITATYYCAKHGKMCKPLFSILKWWETYTKDTVKRLFHFDRLRTQTFQVCLTGDSRTIDIFKELEKKSPAFAELARKQKIKGIFSSPPYVGLIDYHEQHAYAYDLFGFKRKDALEIGPLYKGQGRESKQSYI
;
A
#
# COMPACT_ATOMS: atom_id res chain seq x y z
N MET A 1 4.82 34.16 37.98
CA MET A 1 5.02 34.76 36.64
C MET A 1 4.42 33.81 35.62
N ILE A 2 3.41 34.25 34.87
CA ILE A 2 2.88 33.48 33.74
C ILE A 2 3.90 33.66 32.63
N GLU A 3 4.68 32.61 32.31
CA GLU A 3 5.55 32.63 31.13
C GLU A 3 4.68 32.93 29.91
N THR A 4 4.96 34.04 29.22
CA THR A 4 4.37 34.33 27.91
C THR A 4 4.81 33.25 26.94
N ASP A 5 3.86 32.46 26.45
CA ASP A 5 4.09 31.39 25.49
C ASP A 5 4.74 31.95 24.22
N GLU A 6 5.96 31.50 23.94
CA GLU A 6 6.78 31.95 22.82
C GLU A 6 6.19 31.44 21.49
N LEU A 7 6.08 32.33 20.50
CA LEU A 7 5.50 32.02 19.20
C LEU A 7 6.59 31.88 18.14
N PHE A 8 6.60 30.75 17.43
CA PHE A 8 7.52 30.49 16.33
C PHE A 8 6.84 30.58 14.99
N THR A 9 7.51 31.16 14.00
CA THR A 9 7.20 30.91 12.59
C THR A 9 7.41 29.43 12.25
N ILE A 10 6.86 28.97 11.12
CA ILE A 10 7.03 27.57 10.67
C ILE A 10 8.51 27.17 10.56
N LYS A 11 9.38 28.11 10.14
CA LYS A 11 10.81 27.87 10.00
C LYS A 11 11.49 27.72 11.36
N GLU A 12 11.29 28.69 12.26
CA GLU A 12 11.83 28.64 13.63
C GLU A 12 11.35 27.40 14.38
N ALA A 13 10.08 27.02 14.22
CA ALA A 13 9.53 25.80 14.81
C ALA A 13 10.20 24.53 14.27
N SER A 14 10.58 24.50 12.99
CA SER A 14 11.28 23.36 12.39
C SER A 14 12.73 23.25 12.84
N GLU A 15 13.42 24.40 12.98
CA GLU A 15 14.79 24.48 13.48
C GLU A 15 14.85 24.07 14.95
N TRP A 16 13.97 24.65 15.78
CA TRP A 16 13.83 24.29 17.19
C TRP A 16 13.50 22.80 17.38
N ALA A 17 12.54 22.25 16.61
CA ALA A 17 12.17 20.85 16.73
C ALA A 17 13.30 19.90 16.30
N THR A 18 14.11 20.31 15.32
CA THR A 18 15.27 19.53 14.86
C THR A 18 16.33 19.44 15.95
N GLU A 19 16.64 20.57 16.59
CA GLU A 19 17.57 20.63 17.71
C GLU A 19 17.04 19.86 18.92
N HIS A 20 15.77 20.06 19.28
CA HIS A 20 15.15 19.42 20.44
C HIS A 20 15.07 17.89 20.33
N LEU A 21 14.91 17.34 19.12
CA LEU A 21 14.75 15.89 18.88
C LEU A 21 16.03 15.20 18.46
N GLY A 22 17.07 15.94 18.08
CA GLY A 22 18.27 15.39 17.44
C GLY A 22 17.97 14.69 16.10
N LYS A 23 16.87 15.04 15.43
CA LYS A 23 16.41 14.44 14.16
C LYS A 23 15.89 15.54 13.23
N ASN A 24 16.12 15.40 11.93
CA ASN A 24 15.69 16.40 10.95
C ASN A 24 14.14 16.54 10.89
N VAL A 25 13.64 17.70 11.33
CA VAL A 25 12.23 18.11 11.21
C VAL A 25 12.15 19.25 10.20
N THR A 26 11.41 19.03 9.11
CA THR A 26 11.26 20.02 8.04
C THR A 26 10.08 20.97 8.29
N SER A 27 10.08 22.13 7.63
CA SER A 27 8.92 23.04 7.63
C SER A 27 7.62 22.37 7.14
N SER A 28 7.73 21.36 6.27
CA SER A 28 6.60 20.53 5.84
C SER A 28 6.05 19.66 6.97
N ASN A 29 6.90 19.19 7.90
CA ASN A 29 6.44 18.47 9.09
C ASN A 29 5.65 19.39 10.01
N ILE A 30 6.12 20.62 10.26
CA ILE A 30 5.39 21.60 11.06
C ILE A 30 4.07 21.98 10.40
N SER A 31 4.07 22.26 9.09
CA SER A 31 2.86 22.54 8.32
C SER A 31 1.85 21.39 8.40
N TYR A 32 2.33 20.14 8.38
CA TYR A 32 1.51 18.96 8.58
C TYR A 32 0.85 18.94 9.97
N LEU A 33 1.59 19.26 11.05
CA LEU A 33 1.00 19.33 12.39
C LEU A 33 -0.16 20.33 12.44
N ILE A 34 0.03 21.52 11.86
CA ILE A 34 -1.02 22.54 11.78
C ILE A 34 -2.21 22.04 10.96
N GLN A 35 -1.97 21.52 9.75
CA GLN A 35 -3.01 21.05 8.83
C GLN A 35 -3.87 19.92 9.41
N TYR A 36 -3.32 19.12 10.33
CA TYR A 36 -4.02 18.03 11.00
C TYR A 36 -4.51 18.41 12.41
N GLY A 37 -4.48 19.70 12.74
CA GLY A 37 -4.97 20.26 14.01
C GLY A 37 -4.19 19.76 15.23
N ARG A 38 -2.96 19.25 15.05
CA ARG A 38 -2.10 18.75 16.15
C ARG A 38 -1.56 19.89 16.99
N ILE A 39 -1.36 21.04 16.35
CA ILE A 39 -0.98 22.31 16.97
C ILE A 39 -1.85 23.42 16.38
N LYS A 40 -2.13 24.46 17.15
CA LYS A 40 -2.98 25.58 16.76
C LYS A 40 -2.24 26.47 15.77
N LYS A 41 -2.96 26.88 14.71
CA LYS A 41 -2.51 27.97 13.84
C LYS A 41 -2.76 29.30 14.55
N ILE A 42 -1.73 30.12 14.69
CA ILE A 42 -1.81 31.47 15.25
C ILE A 42 -1.43 32.47 14.14
N GLY A 43 -2.22 33.54 13.99
CA GLY A 43 -2.03 34.59 12.97
C GLY A 43 -2.94 34.49 11.74
N SER A 44 -3.21 35.64 11.11
CA SER A 44 -3.98 35.80 9.87
C SER A 44 -3.19 36.64 8.85
N ASN A 45 -3.23 36.25 7.57
CA ASN A 45 -2.57 36.93 6.43
C ASN A 45 -1.03 37.05 6.51
N GLY A 46 -0.33 36.06 5.97
CA GLY A 46 1.10 36.15 5.60
C GLY A 46 2.10 35.54 6.58
N THR A 47 1.84 35.60 7.89
CA THR A 47 2.73 35.03 8.93
C THR A 47 1.99 33.98 9.76
N THR A 48 2.22 32.71 9.45
CA THR A 48 1.69 31.59 10.26
C THR A 48 2.66 31.28 11.39
N GLN A 49 2.17 31.36 12.62
CA GLN A 49 2.93 31.05 13.83
C GLN A 49 2.30 29.89 14.62
N VAL A 50 3.09 29.29 15.49
CA VAL A 50 2.72 28.19 16.39
C VAL A 50 3.29 28.42 17.79
N SER A 51 2.58 27.93 18.81
CA SER A 51 3.03 27.94 20.19
C SER A 51 4.21 26.99 20.40
N LYS A 52 5.30 27.48 21.01
CA LYS A 52 6.42 26.65 21.45
C LYS A 52 5.97 25.65 22.51
N GLN A 53 5.12 26.06 23.45
CA GLN A 53 4.62 25.18 24.50
C GLN A 53 3.80 24.01 23.92
N GLU A 54 2.91 24.29 22.97
CA GLU A 54 2.10 23.27 22.31
C GLU A 54 2.94 22.31 21.47
N LEU A 55 3.94 22.85 20.75
CA LEU A 55 4.90 22.04 19.99
C LEU A 55 5.74 21.14 20.91
N THR A 56 6.17 21.67 22.06
CA THR A 56 6.87 20.91 23.10
C THR A 56 6.00 19.79 23.65
N ASN A 57 4.74 20.08 23.98
CA ASN A 57 3.80 19.07 24.49
C ASN A 57 3.54 17.97 23.47
N TYR A 58 3.37 18.31 22.19
CA TYR A 58 3.23 17.33 21.12
C TYR A 58 4.42 16.37 21.08
N TYR A 59 5.66 16.89 21.06
CA TYR A 59 6.84 16.04 20.98
C TYR A 59 7.17 15.28 22.27
N LYS A 60 6.87 15.85 23.45
CA LYS A 60 6.96 15.12 24.74
C LYS A 60 6.04 13.91 24.77
N SER A 61 4.83 14.01 24.19
CA SER A 61 3.91 12.87 24.09
C SER A 61 4.37 11.80 23.08
N TYR A 62 5.29 12.15 22.18
CA TYR A 62 5.73 11.29 21.07
C TYR A 62 7.07 10.60 21.36
N ASN A 63 7.99 11.26 22.07
CA ASN A 63 9.32 10.73 22.37
C ASN A 63 9.38 9.92 23.67
N GLY A 64 10.22 8.87 23.67
CA GLY A 64 10.62 8.12 24.88
C GLY A 64 9.68 7.00 25.30
N HIS A 65 8.37 7.06 25.00
CA HIS A 65 7.44 6.05 25.48
C HIS A 65 7.56 4.70 24.75
N ARG A 66 7.71 4.66 23.42
CA ARG A 66 7.67 3.36 22.70
C ARG A 66 8.82 2.42 23.03
N GLU A 67 10.07 2.90 23.05
CA GLU A 67 11.22 2.03 23.33
C GLU A 67 11.20 1.51 24.77
N LEU A 68 10.92 2.38 25.74
CA LEU A 68 10.77 1.98 27.15
C LEU A 68 9.60 1.01 27.35
N LEU A 69 8.42 1.32 26.81
CA LEU A 69 7.24 0.46 26.88
C LEU A 69 7.49 -0.93 26.28
N TRP A 70 8.19 -1.01 25.15
CA TRP A 70 8.45 -2.29 24.47
C TRP A 70 9.57 -3.08 25.15
N LYS A 71 10.60 -2.41 25.69
CA LYS A 71 11.62 -3.08 26.53
C LYS A 71 11.02 -3.62 27.82
N ASP A 72 10.09 -2.88 28.43
CA ASP A 72 9.37 -3.33 29.63
C ASP A 72 8.43 -4.52 29.32
N GLN A 73 7.84 -4.58 28.13
CA GLN A 73 6.92 -5.66 27.72
C GLN A 73 7.63 -6.92 27.20
N LEU A 74 8.75 -6.78 26.50
CA LEU A 74 9.41 -7.88 25.78
C LEU A 74 10.75 -8.30 26.41
N GLY A 75 11.24 -7.59 27.42
CA GLY A 75 12.46 -7.91 28.16
C GLY A 75 13.76 -7.42 27.51
N GLY A 76 14.89 -7.76 28.15
CA GLY A 76 16.24 -7.31 27.78
C GLY A 76 16.81 -7.89 26.48
N ASP A 77 16.17 -8.93 25.91
CA ASP A 77 16.56 -9.56 24.64
C ASP A 77 16.09 -8.76 23.41
N LEU A 78 15.35 -7.67 23.62
CA LEU A 78 14.87 -6.81 22.54
C LEU A 78 16.03 -6.04 21.89
N ASN A 79 16.44 -6.48 20.69
CA ASN A 79 17.36 -5.71 19.86
C ASN A 79 16.62 -4.56 19.16
N TRP A 80 16.56 -3.40 19.80
CA TRP A 80 15.91 -2.20 19.25
C TRP A 80 16.52 -1.73 17.92
N ALA A 81 17.78 -2.06 17.63
CA ALA A 81 18.40 -1.73 16.34
C ALA A 81 17.69 -2.43 15.16
N LEU A 82 17.03 -3.57 15.42
CA LEU A 82 16.21 -4.31 14.45
C LEU A 82 14.73 -3.89 14.47
N SER A 83 14.38 -2.79 15.12
CA SER A 83 13.04 -2.18 15.02
C SER A 83 12.86 -1.41 13.72
N PHE A 84 13.97 -0.90 13.16
CA PHE A 84 13.99 -0.05 11.96
C PHE A 84 13.07 1.19 12.07
N ASP A 85 12.76 1.64 13.29
CA ASP A 85 11.87 2.79 13.58
C ASP A 85 12.40 4.12 13.00
N GLN A 86 13.70 4.19 12.69
CA GLN A 86 14.32 5.33 12.01
C GLN A 86 13.92 5.46 10.53
N TYR A 87 13.47 4.39 9.87
CA TYR A 87 13.19 4.40 8.44
C TYR A 87 11.77 4.86 8.13
N LYS A 88 11.63 5.72 7.11
CA LYS A 88 10.33 6.14 6.58
C LYS A 88 9.72 5.01 5.74
N GLU A 89 8.40 5.02 5.55
CA GLU A 89 7.71 4.03 4.70
C GLU A 89 8.29 3.96 3.27
N ALA A 90 8.74 5.08 2.72
CA ALA A 90 9.38 5.11 1.40
C ALA A 90 10.68 4.28 1.34
N GLU A 91 11.41 4.22 2.46
CA GLU A 91 12.67 3.48 2.60
C GLU A 91 12.41 1.99 2.86
N THR A 92 11.43 1.68 3.71
CA THR A 92 10.97 0.30 3.98
C THR A 92 10.16 -0.30 2.83
N THR A 93 9.95 0.45 1.76
CA THR A 93 9.31 0.00 0.52
C THR A 93 10.11 0.39 -0.74
N LYS A 94 11.45 0.35 -0.63
CA LYS A 94 12.40 0.69 -1.71
C LYS A 94 12.08 -0.03 -3.04
N HIS A 95 12.35 0.66 -4.16
CA HIS A 95 12.16 0.20 -5.55
C HIS A 95 10.88 -0.64 -5.77
N VAL A 96 11.01 -1.90 -6.18
CA VAL A 96 9.89 -2.78 -6.57
C VAL A 96 9.08 -3.34 -5.39
N HIS A 97 9.46 -3.08 -4.12
CA HIS A 97 8.70 -3.58 -2.96
C HIS A 97 7.29 -3.00 -2.82
N ARG A 98 6.99 -1.91 -3.53
CA ARG A 98 5.67 -1.26 -3.55
C ARG A 98 4.95 -1.35 -4.89
N LEU A 99 5.34 -2.26 -5.80
CA LEU A 99 4.61 -2.46 -7.06
C LEU A 99 3.14 -2.83 -6.84
N HIS A 100 2.83 -3.55 -5.75
CA HIS A 100 1.48 -3.84 -5.29
C HIS A 100 1.45 -3.89 -3.75
N PRO A 101 0.41 -3.32 -3.08
CA PRO A 101 0.26 -3.45 -1.63
C PRO A 101 0.14 -4.92 -1.19
N TYR A 102 0.78 -5.28 -0.08
CA TYR A 102 0.71 -6.61 0.53
C TYR A 102 0.83 -6.42 2.05
N LYS A 103 -0.09 -7.01 2.83
CA LYS A 103 -0.06 -6.94 4.30
C LYS A 103 0.84 -8.06 4.81
N GLY A 104 1.51 -7.89 5.95
CA GLY A 104 2.37 -8.95 6.49
C GLY A 104 3.63 -9.25 5.67
N LYS A 105 4.16 -8.28 4.91
CA LYS A 105 5.53 -8.39 4.35
C LYS A 105 6.56 -7.87 5.36
N PHE A 106 7.73 -8.50 5.40
CA PHE A 106 8.89 -7.98 6.14
C PHE A 106 9.44 -6.78 5.37
N ILE A 107 10.04 -5.87 6.13
CA ILE A 107 10.81 -4.75 5.57
C ILE A 107 12.07 -5.30 4.89
N PRO A 108 12.48 -4.74 3.75
CA PRO A 108 13.60 -5.28 2.99
C PRO A 108 14.93 -5.21 3.75
N GLN A 109 15.12 -4.19 4.60
CA GLN A 109 16.32 -4.04 5.41
C GLN A 109 16.53 -5.19 6.40
N LEU A 110 15.45 -5.77 6.94
CA LEU A 110 15.54 -6.93 7.82
C LEU A 110 16.05 -8.16 7.05
N VAL A 111 15.57 -8.35 5.82
CA VAL A 111 16.04 -9.44 4.96
C VAL A 111 17.49 -9.24 4.57
N GLU A 112 17.83 -8.01 4.15
CA GLU A 112 19.19 -7.62 3.83
C GLU A 112 20.14 -7.91 4.99
N TYR A 113 19.75 -7.53 6.21
CA TYR A 113 20.51 -7.74 7.42
C TYR A 113 20.90 -9.22 7.63
N PHE A 114 19.96 -10.14 7.45
CA PHE A 114 20.22 -11.57 7.66
C PHE A 114 20.90 -12.26 6.48
N LEU A 115 20.67 -11.80 5.25
CA LEU A 115 21.20 -12.45 4.05
C LEU A 115 22.61 -11.97 3.66
N ASP A 116 22.98 -10.73 3.97
CA ASP A 116 24.27 -10.18 3.56
C ASP A 116 25.46 -10.78 4.36
N CYS A 117 26.66 -10.28 4.08
CA CYS A 117 27.89 -10.75 4.73
C CYS A 117 28.35 -9.94 5.95
N HIS A 118 27.61 -8.91 6.40
CA HIS A 118 28.05 -8.14 7.56
C HIS A 118 27.85 -8.94 8.86
N THR A 119 28.66 -8.64 9.87
CA THR A 119 28.55 -9.16 11.23
C THR A 119 28.56 -8.00 12.21
N ASP A 120 27.92 -8.16 13.36
CA ASP A 120 27.87 -7.15 14.42
C ASP A 120 27.81 -7.78 15.82
N ASN A 121 27.34 -7.03 16.81
CA ASN A 121 27.21 -7.53 18.17
C ASN A 121 26.12 -8.60 18.34
N PHE A 122 25.21 -8.74 17.38
CA PHE A 122 24.08 -9.66 17.37
C PHE A 122 24.25 -10.76 16.31
N LYS A 123 24.47 -10.38 15.04
CA LYS A 123 24.79 -11.30 13.94
C LYS A 123 26.27 -11.65 13.98
N LYS A 124 26.60 -12.73 14.69
CA LYS A 124 27.99 -13.21 14.86
C LYS A 124 28.54 -13.97 13.67
N GLU A 125 27.67 -14.52 12.85
CA GLU A 125 28.03 -15.39 11.73
C GLU A 125 27.23 -15.04 10.48
N THR A 126 27.74 -15.45 9.32
CA THR A 126 27.07 -15.27 8.03
C THR A 126 26.40 -16.58 7.61
N CYS A 127 25.11 -16.54 7.29
CA CYS A 127 24.34 -17.73 6.93
C CYS A 127 24.41 -18.05 5.43
N PHE A 128 24.65 -17.04 4.60
CA PHE A 128 24.62 -17.15 3.14
C PHE A 128 25.80 -16.42 2.48
N LYS A 129 26.11 -16.82 1.25
CA LYS A 129 27.15 -16.25 0.39
C LYS A 129 26.57 -15.96 -0.99
N LYS A 130 27.25 -15.09 -1.75
CA LYS A 130 26.90 -14.85 -3.17
C LYS A 130 26.90 -16.17 -3.94
N GLY A 131 25.90 -16.36 -4.78
CA GLY A 131 25.66 -17.60 -5.53
C GLY A 131 24.90 -18.68 -4.75
N ASP A 132 24.65 -18.52 -3.45
CA ASP A 132 23.79 -19.47 -2.72
C ASP A 132 22.33 -19.39 -3.19
N ILE A 133 21.60 -20.47 -2.97
CA ILE A 133 20.17 -20.59 -3.28
C ILE A 133 19.37 -20.51 -1.98
N VAL A 134 18.56 -19.46 -1.85
CA VAL A 134 17.65 -19.22 -0.72
C VAL A 134 16.25 -19.72 -1.07
N LEU A 135 15.63 -20.47 -0.15
CA LEU A 135 14.23 -20.87 -0.26
C LEU A 135 13.34 -20.04 0.67
N ASP A 136 12.28 -19.46 0.11
CA ASP A 136 11.20 -18.82 0.87
C ASP A 136 9.89 -19.60 0.62
N PRO A 137 9.52 -20.54 1.50
CA PRO A 137 8.33 -21.37 1.32
C PRO A 137 7.00 -20.61 1.51
N PHE A 138 7.01 -19.35 1.96
CA PHE A 138 5.81 -18.54 2.15
C PHE A 138 6.06 -17.13 1.59
N SER A 139 6.35 -17.09 0.30
CA SER A 139 6.98 -15.95 -0.35
C SER A 139 6.13 -14.68 -0.33
N GLY A 140 4.80 -14.81 -0.27
CA GLY A 140 3.90 -13.67 -0.30
C GLY A 140 4.16 -12.80 -1.53
N SER A 141 4.47 -11.53 -1.30
CA SER A 141 4.83 -10.61 -2.38
C SER A 141 6.28 -10.69 -2.85
N GLY A 142 7.10 -11.61 -2.34
CA GLY A 142 8.46 -11.90 -2.83
C GLY A 142 9.59 -11.04 -2.28
N THR A 143 9.50 -10.52 -1.05
CA THR A 143 10.54 -9.65 -0.46
C THR A 143 11.90 -10.36 -0.42
N ALA A 144 11.94 -11.63 0.00
CA ALA A 144 13.17 -12.42 0.06
C ALA A 144 13.85 -12.52 -1.31
N MET A 145 13.09 -12.86 -2.36
CA MET A 145 13.63 -12.96 -3.72
C MET A 145 14.25 -11.67 -4.24
N VAL A 146 13.60 -10.52 -3.97
CA VAL A 146 14.09 -9.22 -4.41
C VAL A 146 15.41 -8.89 -3.71
N GLN A 147 15.53 -9.14 -2.39
CA GLN A 147 16.78 -8.89 -1.66
C GLN A 147 17.89 -9.89 -2.01
N SER A 148 17.56 -11.17 -2.21
CA SER A 148 18.53 -12.14 -2.74
C SER A 148 19.10 -11.68 -4.09
N CYS A 149 18.25 -11.15 -4.99
CA CYS A 149 18.69 -10.59 -6.26
C CYS A 149 19.66 -9.42 -6.09
N GLU A 150 19.40 -8.48 -5.18
CA GLU A 150 20.32 -7.35 -4.89
C GLU A 150 21.66 -7.84 -4.32
N LEU A 151 21.63 -8.85 -3.47
CA LEU A 151 22.81 -9.35 -2.75
C LEU A 151 23.62 -10.38 -3.54
N GLY A 152 23.20 -10.77 -4.74
CA GLY A 152 23.93 -11.74 -5.56
C GLY A 152 23.64 -13.19 -5.22
N MET A 153 22.44 -13.50 -4.72
CA MET A 153 21.95 -14.85 -4.42
C MET A 153 20.79 -15.25 -5.34
N HIS A 154 20.66 -16.55 -5.55
CA HIS A 154 19.49 -17.12 -6.20
C HIS A 154 18.35 -17.28 -5.19
N ALA A 155 17.11 -17.22 -5.64
CA ALA A 155 15.97 -17.42 -4.76
C ALA A 155 14.83 -18.21 -5.39
N ILE A 156 14.28 -19.13 -4.61
CA ILE A 156 13.05 -19.85 -4.93
C ILE A 156 12.01 -19.40 -3.92
N GLY A 157 10.94 -18.76 -4.40
CA GLY A 157 9.76 -18.48 -3.59
C GLY A 157 8.68 -19.51 -3.85
N ILE A 158 7.86 -19.82 -2.85
CA ILE A 158 6.64 -20.62 -3.01
C ILE A 158 5.48 -19.85 -2.36
N ASP A 159 4.34 -19.79 -3.05
CA ASP A 159 3.11 -19.28 -2.47
C ASP A 159 1.90 -20.03 -3.05
N VAL A 160 0.87 -20.27 -2.25
CA VAL A 160 -0.34 -20.95 -2.72
C VAL A 160 -1.22 -20.04 -3.58
N SER A 161 -1.16 -18.73 -3.33
CA SER A 161 -1.87 -17.69 -4.06
C SER A 161 -1.19 -17.42 -5.39
N VAL A 162 -1.90 -17.73 -6.48
CA VAL A 162 -1.45 -17.45 -7.86
C VAL A 162 -1.12 -15.97 -8.04
N PHE A 163 -1.93 -15.10 -7.45
CA PHE A 163 -1.75 -13.66 -7.54
C PHE A 163 -0.52 -13.17 -6.77
N ASN A 164 -0.24 -13.73 -5.59
CA ASN A 164 0.98 -13.42 -4.83
C ASN A 164 2.24 -13.85 -5.59
N SER A 165 2.24 -15.07 -6.14
CA SER A 165 3.34 -15.53 -6.99
C SER A 165 3.52 -14.65 -8.23
N LEU A 166 2.43 -14.15 -8.84
CA LEU A 166 2.48 -13.21 -9.95
C LEU A 166 3.16 -11.90 -9.53
N ILE A 167 2.75 -11.31 -8.40
CA ILE A 167 3.40 -10.10 -7.85
C ILE A 167 4.89 -10.35 -7.63
N GLY A 168 5.25 -11.44 -6.96
CA GLY A 168 6.63 -11.80 -6.64
C GLY A 168 7.49 -11.93 -7.91
N ASN A 169 7.01 -12.68 -8.90
CA ASN A 169 7.69 -12.83 -10.19
C ASN A 169 7.80 -11.47 -10.91
N CYS A 170 6.75 -10.64 -10.92
CA CYS A 170 6.80 -9.33 -11.56
C CYS A 170 7.83 -8.37 -10.94
N LYS A 171 8.17 -8.52 -9.65
CA LYS A 171 9.23 -7.72 -9.04
C LYS A 171 10.62 -8.15 -9.52
N VAL A 172 10.80 -9.44 -9.83
CA VAL A 172 12.09 -10.06 -10.17
C VAL A 172 12.21 -10.50 -11.64
N THR A 173 11.28 -10.11 -12.51
CA THR A 173 11.44 -10.16 -13.97
C THR A 173 12.24 -8.96 -14.48
N LYS A 174 13.09 -9.18 -15.49
CA LYS A 174 13.77 -8.11 -16.23
C LYS A 174 12.88 -7.72 -17.42
N TYR A 175 12.61 -6.42 -17.57
CA TYR A 175 11.66 -5.92 -18.56
C TYR A 175 12.34 -5.17 -19.70
N ASN A 176 11.77 -5.28 -20.90
CA ASN A 176 11.99 -4.27 -21.93
C ASN A 176 11.18 -3.02 -21.57
N LEU A 177 11.83 -2.04 -20.93
CA LEU A 177 11.15 -0.83 -20.45
C LEU A 177 10.56 0.03 -21.59
N VAL A 178 11.14 -0.05 -22.80
CA VAL A 178 10.60 0.65 -23.98
C VAL A 178 9.25 0.06 -24.39
N ASP A 179 9.16 -1.27 -24.41
CA ASP A 179 7.92 -1.99 -24.70
C ASP A 179 6.85 -1.72 -23.61
N VAL A 180 7.22 -1.78 -22.33
CA VAL A 180 6.33 -1.45 -21.21
C VAL A 180 5.79 -0.02 -21.34
N GLN A 181 6.65 0.96 -21.61
CA GLN A 181 6.22 2.35 -21.74
C GLN A 181 5.35 2.58 -22.97
N THR A 182 5.65 1.90 -24.09
CA THR A 182 4.84 1.97 -25.32
C THR A 182 3.42 1.46 -25.08
N GLU A 183 3.28 0.29 -24.46
CA GLU A 183 1.97 -0.27 -24.15
C GLU A 183 1.20 0.57 -23.12
N ILE A 184 1.87 1.08 -22.08
CA ILE A 184 1.26 2.02 -21.13
C ILE A 184 0.71 3.26 -21.85
N ASN A 185 1.48 3.86 -22.75
CA ASN A 185 1.06 5.07 -23.47
C ASN A 185 -0.14 4.78 -24.39
N ARG A 186 -0.11 3.65 -25.10
CA ARG A 186 -1.21 3.18 -25.96
C ARG A 186 -2.50 3.03 -25.17
N ILE A 187 -2.46 2.30 -24.05
CA ILE A 187 -3.62 2.04 -23.20
C ILE A 187 -4.13 3.34 -22.56
N THR A 188 -3.21 4.20 -22.09
CA THR A 188 -3.58 5.49 -21.46
C THR A 188 -4.28 6.41 -22.46
N LYS A 189 -3.80 6.47 -23.71
CA LYS A 189 -4.45 7.24 -24.77
C LYS A 189 -5.85 6.69 -25.05
N ALA A 190 -5.98 5.37 -25.21
CA ALA A 190 -7.26 4.71 -25.46
C ALA A 190 -8.26 4.94 -24.30
N LEU A 191 -7.81 4.90 -23.04
CA LEU A 191 -8.65 5.18 -21.87
C LEU A 191 -9.14 6.63 -21.85
N LYS A 192 -8.29 7.60 -22.22
CA LYS A 192 -8.70 9.00 -22.32
C LYS A 192 -9.75 9.22 -23.41
N GLU A 193 -9.58 8.58 -24.56
CA GLU A 193 -10.56 8.61 -25.66
C GLU A 193 -11.88 7.91 -25.28
N PHE A 194 -11.81 6.82 -24.53
CA PHE A 194 -12.99 6.16 -23.97
C PHE A 194 -13.76 7.10 -23.02
N LEU A 195 -13.04 7.83 -22.17
CA LEU A 195 -13.62 8.75 -21.19
C LEU A 195 -14.19 10.04 -21.80
N SER A 196 -13.62 10.56 -22.89
CA SER A 196 -14.14 11.77 -23.54
C SER A 196 -15.56 11.60 -24.11
N ASN A 197 -15.99 10.36 -24.31
CA ASN A 197 -17.35 10.03 -24.75
C ASN A 197 -18.33 9.88 -23.58
N SER A 198 -17.89 10.13 -22.33
CA SER A 198 -18.71 10.00 -21.12
C SER A 198 -18.99 11.35 -20.46
N HIS A 199 -20.18 11.48 -19.84
CA HIS A 199 -20.55 12.63 -19.01
C HIS A 199 -19.85 12.63 -17.64
N THR A 200 -19.04 11.60 -17.34
CA THR A 200 -18.48 11.34 -16.02
C THR A 200 -17.43 12.38 -15.61
N LEU A 201 -16.62 12.86 -16.57
CA LEU A 201 -15.59 13.87 -16.31
C LEU A 201 -16.21 15.22 -15.91
N GLU A 202 -17.22 15.67 -16.65
CA GLU A 202 -17.92 16.93 -16.35
C GLU A 202 -18.68 16.84 -15.02
N PHE A 203 -19.35 15.71 -14.77
CA PHE A 203 -19.98 15.42 -13.49
C PHE A 203 -18.97 15.50 -12.33
N GLU A 204 -17.79 14.88 -12.48
CA GLU A 204 -16.76 14.87 -11.44
C GLU A 204 -16.25 16.28 -11.14
N GLU A 205 -16.05 17.10 -12.16
CA GLU A 205 -15.64 18.50 -12.01
C GLU A 205 -16.68 19.31 -11.22
N LYS A 206 -17.96 19.23 -11.61
CA LYS A 206 -19.05 19.94 -10.89
C LYS A 206 -19.19 19.46 -9.45
N LEU A 207 -19.09 18.15 -9.21
CA LEU A 207 -19.15 17.58 -7.87
C LEU A 207 -17.98 18.05 -7.00
N LEU A 208 -16.77 18.13 -7.56
CA LEU A 208 -15.60 18.63 -6.84
C LEU A 208 -15.75 20.11 -6.46
N GLN A 209 -16.29 20.94 -7.35
CA GLN A 209 -16.57 22.34 -7.06
C GLN A 209 -17.59 22.49 -5.92
N ALA A 210 -18.71 21.75 -5.98
CA ALA A 210 -19.73 21.76 -4.93
C ALA A 210 -19.16 21.28 -3.58
N LEU A 211 -18.34 20.23 -3.59
CA LEU A 211 -17.65 19.74 -2.39
C LEU A 211 -16.64 20.74 -1.84
N TYR A 212 -15.94 21.49 -2.68
CA TYR A 212 -14.99 22.51 -2.24
C TYR A 212 -15.70 23.61 -1.45
N GLU A 213 -16.76 24.17 -2.02
CA GLU A 213 -17.58 25.20 -1.38
C GLU A 213 -18.19 24.70 -0.07
N PHE A 214 -18.75 23.49 -0.09
CA PHE A 214 -19.33 22.87 1.10
C PHE A 214 -18.29 22.61 2.19
N ASN A 215 -17.12 22.06 1.83
CA ASN A 215 -16.08 21.75 2.79
C ASN A 215 -15.46 23.00 3.42
N ASN A 216 -15.26 24.08 2.66
CA ASN A 216 -14.76 25.33 3.23
C ASN A 216 -15.74 25.94 4.23
N LYS A 217 -17.04 25.78 4.00
CA LYS A 217 -18.09 26.28 4.89
C LYS A 217 -18.21 25.45 6.17
N TYR A 218 -18.25 24.12 6.06
CA TYR A 218 -18.61 23.24 7.18
C TYR A 218 -17.43 22.51 7.84
N PHE A 219 -16.29 22.41 7.15
CA PHE A 219 -15.08 21.72 7.61
C PHE A 219 -13.81 22.59 7.39
N PRO A 220 -13.81 23.86 7.83
CA PRO A 220 -12.67 24.76 7.59
C PRO A 220 -11.42 24.25 8.30
N VAL A 221 -10.37 23.93 7.53
CA VAL A 221 -9.07 23.51 8.07
C VAL A 221 -8.18 24.74 8.26
N PRO A 222 -7.43 24.87 9.38
CA PRO A 222 -7.23 23.85 10.41
C PRO A 222 -8.24 23.87 11.58
N ASP A 223 -9.05 24.92 11.72
CA ASP A 223 -9.92 25.15 12.88
C ASP A 223 -10.81 23.96 13.24
N TYR A 224 -11.52 23.41 12.25
CA TYR A 224 -12.40 22.26 12.44
C TYR A 224 -11.67 21.08 13.09
N LYS A 225 -10.49 20.72 12.57
CA LYS A 225 -9.70 19.59 13.08
C LYS A 225 -9.13 19.86 14.47
N TYR A 226 -8.80 21.12 14.75
CA TYR A 226 -8.32 21.53 16.06
C TYR A 226 -9.40 21.35 17.13
N ARG A 227 -10.61 21.86 16.87
CA ARG A 227 -11.78 21.75 17.75
C ARG A 227 -12.22 20.29 17.96
N LEU A 228 -12.15 19.49 16.89
CA LEU A 228 -12.41 18.06 16.92
C LEU A 228 -11.54 17.33 17.95
N ARG A 229 -10.22 17.59 17.96
CA ARG A 229 -9.29 16.95 18.91
C ARG A 229 -9.52 17.32 20.37
N ARG A 230 -10.12 18.49 20.62
CA ARG A 230 -10.48 18.95 21.96
C ARG A 230 -11.83 18.41 22.43
N GLY A 231 -12.51 17.60 21.62
CA GLY A 231 -13.84 17.07 21.94
C GLY A 231 -14.96 18.11 21.86
N GLU A 232 -14.68 19.30 21.31
CA GLU A 232 -15.68 20.38 21.17
C GLU A 232 -16.71 20.08 20.07
N ILE A 233 -16.39 19.14 19.18
CA ILE A 233 -17.27 18.65 18.12
C ILE A 233 -17.37 17.13 18.27
N ASN A 234 -18.59 16.62 18.37
CA ASN A 234 -18.84 15.19 18.21
C ASN A 234 -18.73 14.84 16.71
N GLU A 235 -17.63 14.18 16.33
CA GLU A 235 -17.27 13.88 14.94
C GLU A 235 -18.38 13.14 14.20
N ASP A 236 -18.83 12.02 14.77
CA ASP A 236 -19.79 11.12 14.14
C ASP A 236 -21.13 11.81 13.90
N LYS A 237 -21.64 12.52 14.91
CA LYS A 237 -22.91 13.25 14.81
C LYS A 237 -22.82 14.38 13.80
N TYR A 238 -21.75 15.17 13.83
CA TYR A 238 -21.56 16.31 12.93
C TYR A 238 -21.35 15.85 11.48
N GLY A 239 -20.54 14.82 11.26
CA GLY A 239 -20.33 14.21 9.94
C GLY A 239 -21.64 13.70 9.34
N ALA A 240 -22.38 12.87 10.09
CA ALA A 240 -23.65 12.30 9.62
C ALA A 240 -24.72 13.37 9.32
N GLU A 241 -24.76 14.47 10.08
CA GLU A 241 -25.65 15.60 9.79
C GLU A 241 -25.28 16.25 8.44
N LYS A 242 -23.99 16.56 8.23
CA LYS A 242 -23.54 17.23 7.01
C LYS A 242 -23.61 16.35 5.76
N GLU A 243 -23.50 15.03 5.91
CA GLU A 243 -23.80 14.08 4.84
C GLU A 243 -25.24 14.26 4.33
N LYS A 244 -26.23 14.31 5.24
CA LYS A 244 -27.64 14.52 4.89
C LYS A 244 -27.88 15.87 4.21
N VAL A 245 -27.15 16.91 4.62
CA VAL A 245 -27.26 18.25 4.01
C VAL A 245 -26.69 18.27 2.58
N PHE A 246 -25.59 17.55 2.31
CA PHE A 246 -24.99 17.54 0.97
C PHE A 246 -25.69 16.58 -0.01
N LEU A 247 -26.33 15.52 0.52
CA LEU A 247 -26.92 14.45 -0.29
C LEU A 247 -27.89 14.93 -1.40
N PRO A 248 -28.78 15.93 -1.20
CA PRO A 248 -29.65 16.44 -2.26
C PRO A 248 -28.86 17.04 -3.45
N THR A 249 -27.78 17.76 -3.17
CA THR A 249 -26.89 18.32 -4.20
C THR A 249 -26.24 17.21 -5.02
N PHE A 250 -25.73 16.17 -4.34
CA PHE A 250 -25.18 14.99 -5.00
C PHE A 250 -26.22 14.29 -5.89
N ASN A 251 -27.41 14.01 -5.36
CA ASN A 251 -28.47 13.32 -6.10
C ASN A 251 -28.94 14.13 -7.32
N LYS A 252 -29.01 15.46 -7.22
CA LYS A 252 -29.31 16.34 -8.34
C LYS A 252 -28.27 16.19 -9.45
N LEU A 253 -26.97 16.29 -9.12
CA LEU A 253 -25.89 16.13 -10.10
C LEU A 253 -25.92 14.74 -10.76
N VAL A 254 -26.15 13.68 -9.98
CA VAL A 254 -26.26 12.31 -10.52
C VAL A 254 -27.39 12.21 -11.54
N LYS A 255 -28.54 12.85 -11.28
CA LYS A 255 -29.69 12.89 -12.20
C LYS A 255 -29.40 13.73 -13.44
N ASP A 256 -28.87 14.94 -13.27
CA ASP A 256 -28.60 15.89 -14.36
C ASP A 256 -27.60 15.31 -15.38
N TYR A 257 -26.58 14.60 -14.89
CA TYR A 257 -25.56 13.95 -15.71
C TYR A 257 -25.84 12.48 -16.03
N LYS A 258 -27.01 11.95 -15.61
CA LYS A 258 -27.46 10.56 -15.85
C LYS A 258 -26.42 9.50 -15.44
N ILE A 259 -25.77 9.70 -14.30
CA ILE A 259 -24.71 8.80 -13.82
C ILE A 259 -25.32 7.52 -13.23
N LYS A 260 -25.03 6.37 -13.85
CA LYS A 260 -25.35 5.06 -13.26
C LYS A 260 -24.36 4.75 -12.14
N LEU A 261 -24.83 4.74 -10.90
CA LEU A 261 -24.01 4.48 -9.72
C LEU A 261 -23.79 2.98 -9.51
N ARG A 262 -24.85 2.19 -9.44
CA ARG A 262 -24.78 0.76 -9.13
C ARG A 262 -24.80 -0.10 -10.39
N GLN A 263 -24.18 -1.27 -10.30
CA GLN A 263 -24.30 -2.33 -11.28
C GLN A 263 -25.64 -3.05 -11.10
N ASP A 264 -26.08 -3.80 -12.12
CA ASP A 264 -27.38 -4.48 -12.11
C ASP A 264 -27.38 -5.75 -11.24
N THR A 265 -26.20 -6.37 -11.07
CA THR A 265 -25.97 -7.55 -10.23
C THR A 265 -24.98 -7.21 -9.10
N ALA A 266 -24.86 -8.11 -8.12
CA ALA A 266 -23.88 -8.02 -7.03
C ALA A 266 -23.24 -9.40 -6.74
N ASP A 267 -23.15 -10.24 -7.78
CA ASP A 267 -22.79 -11.66 -7.65
C ASP A 267 -21.29 -11.86 -7.47
N THR A 268 -20.48 -10.98 -8.05
CA THR A 268 -19.02 -11.03 -7.98
C THR A 268 -18.45 -9.90 -7.12
N PHE A 269 -17.15 -9.99 -6.80
CA PHE A 269 -16.48 -8.93 -6.06
C PHE A 269 -16.50 -7.62 -6.86
N LEU A 270 -16.23 -7.70 -8.16
CA LEU A 270 -16.24 -6.54 -9.05
C LEU A 270 -17.63 -5.92 -9.15
N ASP A 271 -18.69 -6.72 -9.13
CA ASP A 271 -20.07 -6.23 -9.19
C ASP A 271 -20.45 -5.45 -7.93
N LYS A 272 -20.02 -5.95 -6.77
CA LYS A 272 -20.32 -5.34 -5.46
C LYS A 272 -19.53 -4.06 -5.19
N TRP A 273 -18.23 -4.05 -5.53
CA TRP A 273 -17.29 -3.05 -5.01
C TRP A 273 -16.94 -1.91 -5.95
N TYR A 274 -17.57 -1.82 -7.12
CA TYR A 274 -17.29 -0.76 -8.09
C TYR A 274 -18.58 -0.13 -8.61
N LEU A 275 -18.53 1.18 -8.85
CA LEU A 275 -19.57 1.89 -9.56
C LEU A 275 -19.59 1.43 -11.03
N GLN A 276 -20.74 1.53 -11.71
CA GLN A 276 -20.87 1.01 -13.08
C GLN A 276 -19.80 1.56 -14.04
N HIS A 277 -19.63 2.88 -14.12
CA HIS A 277 -18.66 3.49 -15.03
C HIS A 277 -17.21 3.09 -14.69
N ILE A 278 -16.88 2.89 -13.41
CA ILE A 278 -15.57 2.35 -13.01
C ILE A 278 -15.43 0.91 -13.52
N ARG A 279 -16.47 0.08 -13.38
CA ARG A 279 -16.46 -1.29 -13.91
C ARG A 279 -16.21 -1.32 -15.42
N ASP A 280 -16.82 -0.40 -16.15
CA ASP A 280 -16.67 -0.27 -17.60
C ASP A 280 -15.24 0.15 -17.98
N GLU A 281 -14.66 1.12 -17.27
CA GLU A 281 -13.24 1.53 -17.45
C GLU A 281 -12.27 0.37 -17.13
N ILE A 282 -12.53 -0.38 -16.06
CA ILE A 282 -11.72 -1.55 -15.68
C ILE A 282 -11.76 -2.59 -16.79
N GLN A 283 -12.96 -2.89 -17.31
CA GLN A 283 -13.14 -3.85 -18.39
C GLN A 283 -12.40 -3.42 -19.65
N PHE A 284 -12.57 -2.15 -20.04
CA PHE A 284 -11.91 -1.56 -21.19
C PHE A 284 -10.37 -1.70 -21.09
N VAL A 285 -9.77 -1.27 -19.98
CA VAL A 285 -8.32 -1.38 -19.78
C VAL A 285 -7.88 -2.85 -19.74
N PHE A 286 -8.65 -3.74 -19.12
CA PHE A 286 -8.34 -5.17 -19.10
C PHE A 286 -8.33 -5.77 -20.50
N ASP A 287 -9.28 -5.41 -21.35
CA ASP A 287 -9.34 -5.87 -22.74
C ASP A 287 -8.20 -5.30 -23.59
N GLU A 288 -7.76 -4.06 -23.33
CA GLU A 288 -6.55 -3.50 -23.95
C GLU A 288 -5.26 -4.21 -23.51
N ILE A 289 -5.17 -4.67 -22.26
CA ILE A 289 -4.04 -5.45 -21.74
C ILE A 289 -3.96 -6.82 -22.42
N LYS A 290 -5.09 -7.47 -22.70
CA LYS A 290 -5.12 -8.77 -23.39
C LYS A 290 -4.44 -8.73 -24.75
N LYS A 291 -4.50 -7.58 -25.44
CA LYS A 291 -3.91 -7.33 -26.76
C LYS A 291 -2.37 -7.25 -26.76
N ILE A 292 -1.74 -7.06 -25.59
CA ILE A 292 -0.28 -7.00 -25.48
C ILE A 292 0.35 -8.33 -25.93
N LYS A 293 1.37 -8.28 -26.78
CA LYS A 293 2.06 -9.49 -27.27
C LYS A 293 3.13 -9.99 -26.30
N ASN A 294 3.94 -9.08 -25.76
CA ASN A 294 4.98 -9.44 -24.80
C ASN A 294 4.36 -9.91 -23.47
N THR A 295 4.57 -11.17 -23.13
CA THR A 295 3.99 -11.82 -21.94
C THR A 295 4.42 -11.16 -20.64
N ASP A 296 5.66 -10.72 -20.52
CA ASP A 296 6.15 -10.10 -19.29
C ASP A 296 5.58 -8.69 -19.15
N THR A 297 5.57 -7.90 -20.23
CA THR A 297 4.89 -6.61 -20.28
C THR A 297 3.40 -6.74 -19.92
N LYS A 298 2.71 -7.76 -20.45
CA LYS A 298 1.31 -8.05 -20.10
C LYS A 298 1.14 -8.30 -18.59
N LYS A 299 2.01 -9.13 -17.99
CA LYS A 299 1.95 -9.44 -16.55
C LYS A 299 2.15 -8.20 -15.69
N ILE A 300 3.18 -7.38 -15.96
CA ILE A 300 3.44 -6.19 -15.15
C ILE A 300 2.35 -5.14 -15.30
N ILE A 301 1.81 -4.94 -16.50
CA ILE A 301 0.68 -4.02 -16.71
C ILE A 301 -0.60 -4.56 -16.05
N SER A 302 -0.79 -5.88 -16.00
CA SER A 302 -1.87 -6.49 -15.20
C SER A 302 -1.72 -6.18 -13.70
N ILE A 303 -0.49 -6.22 -13.15
CA ILE A 303 -0.24 -5.80 -11.76
C ILE A 303 -0.56 -4.30 -11.55
N ILE A 304 -0.24 -3.45 -12.52
CA ILE A 304 -0.60 -2.02 -12.48
C ILE A 304 -2.12 -1.84 -12.46
N LEU A 305 -2.87 -2.55 -13.32
CA LEU A 305 -4.33 -2.52 -13.32
C LEU A 305 -4.87 -3.00 -11.97
N SER A 306 -4.40 -4.13 -11.47
CA SER A 306 -4.79 -4.67 -10.16
C SER A 306 -4.61 -3.63 -9.04
N ARG A 307 -3.44 -2.99 -8.97
CA ARG A 307 -3.18 -1.94 -7.98
C ARG A 307 -4.08 -0.72 -8.18
N THR A 308 -4.38 -0.37 -9.43
CA THR A 308 -5.28 0.72 -9.81
C THR A 308 -6.68 0.46 -9.27
N ILE A 309 -7.26 -0.69 -9.59
CA ILE A 309 -8.65 -1.01 -9.20
C ILE A 309 -8.79 -1.19 -7.69
N ARG A 310 -7.77 -1.73 -7.02
CA ARG A 310 -7.72 -1.79 -5.55
C ARG A 310 -7.99 -0.41 -4.91
N SER A 311 -7.46 0.65 -5.50
CA SER A 311 -7.63 2.02 -5.00
C SER A 311 -8.93 2.67 -5.47
N CYS A 312 -9.62 2.08 -6.47
CA CYS A 312 -10.86 2.58 -7.05
C CYS A 312 -12.13 1.89 -6.50
N ARG A 313 -12.00 1.00 -5.52
CA ARG A 313 -13.15 0.38 -4.85
C ARG A 313 -14.04 1.44 -4.21
N ALA A 314 -15.35 1.23 -4.31
CA ALA A 314 -16.40 2.03 -3.71
C ALA A 314 -16.40 1.84 -2.18
N THR A 315 -15.44 2.43 -1.49
CA THR A 315 -15.29 2.32 -0.04
C THR A 315 -14.73 3.63 0.53
N THR A 316 -14.72 3.76 1.86
CA THR A 316 -14.13 4.92 2.51
C THR A 316 -12.60 4.90 2.42
N HIS A 317 -11.95 6.05 2.64
CA HIS A 317 -10.49 6.11 2.69
C HIS A 317 -9.88 5.35 3.88
N ALA A 318 -10.67 5.05 4.93
CA ALA A 318 -10.26 4.27 6.09
C ALA A 318 -10.35 2.76 5.80
N ASP A 319 -11.36 2.35 5.02
CA ASP A 319 -11.76 0.95 4.86
C ASP A 319 -11.13 0.26 3.63
N LEU A 320 -10.23 0.94 2.92
CA LEU A 320 -9.46 0.33 1.81
C LEU A 320 -8.71 -0.95 2.21
N ALA A 321 -8.44 -1.12 3.51
CA ALA A 321 -7.77 -2.29 4.06
C ALA A 321 -8.72 -3.34 4.68
N THR A 322 -9.95 -2.96 4.99
CA THR A 322 -10.98 -3.74 5.68
C THR A 322 -12.33 -3.30 5.13
N LEU A 323 -12.75 -3.94 4.05
CA LEU A 323 -13.98 -3.58 3.36
C LEU A 323 -15.19 -3.89 4.24
N ILE A 324 -16.03 -2.89 4.48
CA ILE A 324 -17.25 -3.01 5.30
C ILE A 324 -18.46 -3.05 4.37
N GLU A 325 -18.88 -1.88 3.87
CA GLU A 325 -19.99 -1.75 2.92
C GLU A 325 -19.62 -0.87 1.71
N PRO A 326 -20.19 -1.14 0.51
CA PRO A 326 -19.98 -0.31 -0.66
C PRO A 326 -20.54 1.11 -0.50
N ILE A 327 -19.73 2.11 -0.82
CA ILE A 327 -20.08 3.53 -0.75
C ILE A 327 -20.31 4.09 -2.14
N THR A 328 -21.58 4.38 -2.47
CA THR A 328 -21.97 4.90 -3.78
C THR A 328 -22.29 6.40 -3.79
N ALA A 329 -22.31 7.05 -2.63
CA ALA A 329 -22.61 8.47 -2.47
C ALA A 329 -21.50 9.19 -1.69
N THR A 330 -21.59 10.51 -1.61
CA THR A 330 -20.68 11.30 -0.76
C THR A 330 -20.81 10.93 0.70
N TYR A 331 -19.69 10.97 1.44
CA TYR A 331 -19.60 10.56 2.83
C TYR A 331 -18.61 11.45 3.58
N TYR A 332 -18.79 11.56 4.89
CA TYR A 332 -17.84 12.17 5.78
C TYR A 332 -16.65 11.23 5.99
N CYS A 333 -15.44 11.75 5.78
CA CYS A 333 -14.22 10.97 5.91
C CYS A 333 -13.43 11.44 7.13
N ALA A 334 -13.47 10.69 8.22
CA ALA A 334 -12.72 10.98 9.45
C ALA A 334 -11.21 11.19 9.20
N LYS A 335 -10.61 10.35 8.33
CA LYS A 335 -9.20 10.47 7.93
C LYS A 335 -8.85 11.85 7.36
N HIS A 336 -9.75 12.44 6.57
CA HIS A 336 -9.53 13.76 5.97
C HIS A 336 -10.18 14.89 6.77
N GLY A 337 -11.11 14.57 7.68
CA GLY A 337 -11.92 15.50 8.46
C GLY A 337 -12.83 16.36 7.59
N LYS A 338 -13.45 15.80 6.55
CA LYS A 338 -14.30 16.53 5.59
C LYS A 338 -15.18 15.61 4.75
N MET A 339 -16.14 16.17 4.02
CA MET A 339 -16.91 15.44 2.99
C MET A 339 -16.01 15.02 1.83
N CYS A 340 -16.11 13.73 1.50
CA CYS A 340 -15.44 13.09 0.38
C CYS A 340 -16.48 12.46 -0.56
N LYS A 341 -15.99 12.04 -1.72
CA LYS A 341 -16.76 11.32 -2.73
C LYS A 341 -16.10 9.97 -3.04
N PRO A 342 -16.86 9.00 -3.58
CA PRO A 342 -16.25 7.88 -4.25
C PRO A 342 -15.49 8.35 -5.50
N LEU A 343 -14.69 7.44 -6.07
CA LEU A 343 -13.95 7.71 -7.29
C LEU A 343 -14.85 7.50 -8.49
N PHE A 344 -14.76 8.40 -9.46
CA PHE A 344 -15.56 8.36 -10.69
C PHE A 344 -14.74 8.08 -11.95
N SER A 345 -13.43 7.90 -11.82
CA SER A 345 -12.59 7.35 -12.87
C SER A 345 -11.37 6.64 -12.30
N ILE A 346 -10.87 5.62 -13.00
CA ILE A 346 -9.59 4.97 -12.68
C ILE A 346 -8.39 5.74 -13.23
N LEU A 347 -8.59 6.68 -14.17
CA LEU A 347 -7.53 7.32 -14.95
C LEU A 347 -6.42 7.92 -14.07
N LYS A 348 -6.80 8.67 -13.03
CA LYS A 348 -5.83 9.28 -12.11
C LYS A 348 -4.90 8.25 -11.47
N TRP A 349 -5.47 7.14 -10.99
CA TRP A 349 -4.70 6.09 -10.33
C TRP A 349 -3.89 5.27 -11.32
N TRP A 350 -4.45 5.00 -12.50
CA TRP A 350 -3.76 4.37 -13.61
C TRP A 350 -2.50 5.15 -14.00
N GLU A 351 -2.61 6.46 -14.28
CA GLU A 351 -1.46 7.31 -14.62
C GLU A 351 -0.44 7.40 -13.48
N THR A 352 -0.92 7.43 -12.23
CA THR A 352 -0.04 7.48 -11.06
C THR A 352 0.77 6.19 -10.93
N TYR A 353 0.12 5.03 -11.02
CA TYR A 353 0.75 3.74 -10.79
C TYR A 353 1.56 3.24 -11.98
N THR A 354 1.22 3.62 -13.20
CA THR A 354 2.06 3.39 -14.39
C THR A 354 3.40 4.12 -14.24
N LYS A 355 3.38 5.43 -13.95
CA LYS A 355 4.60 6.24 -13.73
C LYS A 355 5.45 5.73 -12.56
N ASP A 356 4.80 5.45 -11.42
CA ASP A 356 5.49 4.91 -10.23
C ASP A 356 6.14 3.56 -10.51
N THR A 357 5.45 2.67 -11.23
CA THR A 357 5.96 1.34 -11.57
C THR A 357 7.16 1.41 -12.51
N VAL A 358 7.09 2.16 -13.61
CA VAL A 358 8.22 2.30 -14.55
C VAL A 358 9.45 2.85 -13.85
N LYS A 359 9.29 3.90 -13.01
CA LYS A 359 10.39 4.46 -12.20
C LYS A 359 11.03 3.41 -11.29
N ARG A 360 10.21 2.59 -10.63
CA ARG A 360 10.68 1.54 -9.69
C ARG A 360 11.40 0.40 -10.42
N LEU A 361 10.89 -0.03 -11.57
CA LEU A 361 11.54 -1.04 -12.41
C LEU A 361 12.89 -0.55 -12.90
N PHE A 362 12.96 0.70 -13.39
CA PHE A 362 14.22 1.31 -13.81
C PHE A 362 15.25 1.40 -12.69
N HIS A 363 14.82 1.79 -11.48
CA HIS A 363 15.72 1.81 -10.33
C HIS A 363 16.22 0.40 -9.98
N PHE A 364 15.31 -0.58 -9.90
CA PHE A 364 15.70 -1.95 -9.55
C PHE A 364 16.60 -2.59 -10.60
N ASP A 365 16.41 -2.30 -11.90
CA ASP A 365 17.23 -2.86 -12.98
C ASP A 365 18.74 -2.59 -12.80
N ARG A 366 19.09 -1.45 -12.18
CA ARG A 366 20.47 -1.06 -11.85
C ARG A 366 21.06 -1.81 -10.65
N LEU A 367 20.21 -2.38 -9.80
CA LEU A 367 20.59 -3.09 -8.58
C LEU A 367 20.63 -4.61 -8.77
N ARG A 368 20.06 -5.10 -9.88
CA ARG A 368 20.00 -6.52 -10.19
C ARG A 368 21.39 -7.14 -10.32
N THR A 369 21.50 -8.37 -9.85
CA THR A 369 22.64 -9.23 -10.17
C THR A 369 22.26 -10.30 -11.19
N GLN A 370 23.27 -10.95 -11.77
CA GLN A 370 23.09 -12.06 -12.72
C GLN A 370 22.77 -13.36 -11.97
N THR A 371 21.60 -13.39 -11.35
CA THR A 371 21.11 -14.50 -10.53
C THR A 371 19.69 -14.87 -10.93
N PHE A 372 19.23 -16.03 -10.49
CA PHE A 372 17.90 -16.56 -10.81
C PHE A 372 16.93 -16.34 -9.65
N GLN A 373 15.73 -15.86 -9.97
CA GLN A 373 14.63 -15.73 -9.03
C GLN A 373 13.35 -16.29 -9.65
N VAL A 374 12.69 -17.21 -8.97
CA VAL A 374 11.42 -17.77 -9.42
C VAL A 374 10.49 -17.96 -8.22
N CYS A 375 9.26 -17.45 -8.33
CA CYS A 375 8.18 -17.81 -7.43
C CYS A 375 7.30 -18.89 -8.07
N LEU A 376 7.23 -20.04 -7.42
CA LEU A 376 6.36 -21.16 -7.74
C LEU A 376 5.00 -20.97 -7.08
N THR A 377 3.96 -21.42 -7.78
CA THR A 377 2.60 -21.39 -7.23
C THR A 377 2.21 -22.79 -6.79
N GLY A 378 2.00 -22.99 -5.50
CA GLY A 378 1.66 -24.30 -4.96
C GLY A 378 1.67 -24.33 -3.44
N ASP A 379 1.29 -25.49 -2.90
CA ASP A 379 1.32 -25.74 -1.46
C ASP A 379 2.72 -26.23 -1.07
N SER A 380 3.41 -25.47 -0.22
CA SER A 380 4.77 -25.73 0.21
C SER A 380 4.95 -27.06 0.93
N ARG A 381 3.87 -27.68 1.42
CA ARG A 381 3.89 -29.02 2.05
C ARG A 381 4.08 -30.16 1.05
N THR A 382 3.66 -29.96 -0.20
CA THR A 382 3.52 -31.05 -1.19
C THR A 382 4.14 -30.76 -2.55
N ILE A 383 4.51 -29.51 -2.83
CA ILE A 383 5.07 -29.12 -4.12
C ILE A 383 6.43 -29.79 -4.38
N ASP A 384 6.57 -30.38 -5.56
CA ASP A 384 7.88 -30.80 -6.08
C ASP A 384 8.60 -29.58 -6.66
N ILE A 385 9.45 -28.97 -5.83
CA ILE A 385 10.17 -27.73 -6.16
C ILE A 385 10.96 -27.88 -7.46
N PHE A 386 11.72 -28.96 -7.64
CA PHE A 386 12.61 -29.10 -8.79
C PHE A 386 11.83 -29.38 -10.08
N LYS A 387 10.73 -30.14 -10.01
CA LYS A 387 9.86 -30.38 -11.16
C LYS A 387 9.13 -29.12 -11.60
N GLU A 388 8.59 -28.33 -10.66
CA GLU A 388 7.92 -27.08 -11.00
C GLU A 388 8.90 -25.99 -11.44
N LEU A 389 10.12 -25.99 -10.89
CA LEU A 389 11.18 -25.09 -11.34
C LEU A 389 11.63 -25.41 -12.76
N GLU A 390 11.75 -26.69 -13.13
CA GLU A 390 12.10 -27.12 -14.50
C GLU A 390 11.14 -26.52 -15.54
N LYS A 391 9.84 -26.50 -15.25
CA LYS A 391 8.82 -25.95 -16.15
C LYS A 391 8.95 -24.44 -16.38
N LYS A 392 9.45 -23.70 -15.37
CA LYS A 392 9.55 -22.24 -15.42
C LYS A 392 10.93 -21.74 -15.82
N SER A 393 11.99 -22.43 -15.40
CA SER A 393 13.38 -22.06 -15.62
C SER A 393 14.27 -23.32 -15.58
N PRO A 394 14.40 -24.05 -16.71
CA PRO A 394 15.24 -25.24 -16.81
C PRO A 394 16.67 -25.04 -16.31
N ALA A 395 17.30 -23.93 -16.72
CA ALA A 395 18.66 -23.58 -16.30
C ALA A 395 18.79 -23.39 -14.77
N PHE A 396 17.78 -22.77 -14.14
CA PHE A 396 17.79 -22.62 -12.69
C PHE A 396 17.51 -23.95 -11.98
N ALA A 397 16.65 -24.80 -12.55
CA ALA A 397 16.39 -26.13 -12.01
C ALA A 397 17.64 -27.02 -12.04
N GLU A 398 18.42 -26.99 -13.14
CA GLU A 398 19.71 -27.66 -13.23
C GLU A 398 20.69 -27.17 -12.15
N LEU A 399 20.85 -25.85 -12.03
CA LEU A 399 21.68 -25.23 -11.01
C LEU A 399 21.26 -25.65 -9.60
N ALA A 400 19.96 -25.61 -9.31
CA ALA A 400 19.40 -25.97 -8.02
C ALA A 400 19.59 -27.46 -7.68
N ARG A 401 19.49 -28.35 -8.67
CA ARG A 401 19.78 -29.79 -8.46
C ARG A 401 21.25 -30.03 -8.13
N LYS A 402 22.15 -29.29 -8.79
CA LYS A 402 23.61 -29.40 -8.61
C LYS A 402 24.09 -28.80 -7.29
N GLN A 403 23.71 -27.57 -6.98
CA GLN A 403 24.21 -26.83 -5.81
C GLN A 403 23.40 -27.10 -4.53
N LYS A 404 22.15 -27.58 -4.67
CA LYS A 404 21.16 -27.68 -3.60
C LYS A 404 20.77 -26.32 -3.00
N ILE A 405 19.67 -26.31 -2.26
CA ILE A 405 19.19 -25.15 -1.52
C ILE A 405 20.07 -25.01 -0.28
N LYS A 406 20.65 -23.83 -0.06
CA LYS A 406 21.57 -23.57 1.05
C LYS A 406 20.84 -23.42 2.39
N GLY A 407 19.68 -22.77 2.37
CA GLY A 407 18.93 -22.48 3.58
C GLY A 407 17.55 -21.88 3.27
N ILE A 408 16.73 -21.82 4.31
CA ILE A 408 15.38 -21.27 4.28
C ILE A 408 15.38 -19.90 4.95
N PHE A 409 14.75 -18.92 4.31
CA PHE A 409 14.49 -17.62 4.91
C PHE A 409 13.08 -17.16 4.55
N SER A 410 12.22 -16.96 5.56
CA SER A 410 10.81 -16.64 5.36
C SER A 410 10.25 -15.83 6.53
N SER A 411 9.08 -15.22 6.32
CA SER A 411 8.29 -14.58 7.37
C SER A 411 8.02 -15.53 8.53
N PRO A 412 7.88 -15.00 9.76
CA PRO A 412 7.07 -15.69 10.75
C PRO A 412 5.61 -15.73 10.29
N PRO A 413 4.87 -16.79 10.62
CA PRO A 413 3.45 -16.87 10.31
C PRO A 413 2.62 -15.81 11.05
N TYR A 414 1.58 -15.33 10.38
CA TYR A 414 0.63 -14.37 10.91
C TYR A 414 -0.71 -15.07 11.23
N VAL A 415 -0.66 -16.05 12.14
CA VAL A 415 -1.82 -16.91 12.48
C VAL A 415 -3.02 -16.04 12.86
N GLY A 416 -4.12 -16.20 12.14
CA GLY A 416 -5.40 -15.54 12.40
C GLY A 416 -5.38 -14.03 12.19
N LEU A 417 -4.51 -13.50 11.32
CA LEU A 417 -4.39 -12.06 11.08
C LEU A 417 -4.90 -11.62 9.70
N ILE A 418 -4.73 -12.43 8.66
CA ILE A 418 -5.00 -12.03 7.28
C ILE A 418 -5.56 -13.21 6.48
N ASP A 419 -6.63 -12.97 5.74
CA ASP A 419 -7.08 -13.81 4.62
C ASP A 419 -6.49 -13.24 3.32
N TYR A 420 -5.44 -13.86 2.77
CA TYR A 420 -4.68 -13.28 1.65
C TYR A 420 -5.41 -13.36 0.30
N HIS A 421 -6.22 -14.40 0.10
CA HIS A 421 -7.13 -14.51 -1.04
C HIS A 421 -8.20 -13.42 -0.97
N GLU A 422 -8.78 -13.18 0.22
CA GLU A 422 -9.80 -12.15 0.39
C GLU A 422 -9.23 -10.74 0.22
N GLN A 423 -8.02 -10.50 0.74
CA GLN A 423 -7.30 -9.25 0.53
C GLN A 423 -7.19 -8.87 -0.95
N HIS A 424 -7.10 -9.85 -1.83
CA HIS A 424 -6.92 -9.68 -3.28
C HIS A 424 -8.12 -10.17 -4.10
N ALA A 425 -9.30 -10.34 -3.50
CA ALA A 425 -10.46 -10.93 -4.17
C ALA A 425 -10.81 -10.23 -5.50
N TYR A 426 -10.67 -8.90 -5.58
CA TYR A 426 -10.83 -8.14 -6.82
C TYR A 426 -9.90 -8.59 -7.97
N ALA A 427 -8.67 -9.00 -7.67
CA ALA A 427 -7.71 -9.46 -8.67
C ALA A 427 -8.02 -10.89 -9.11
N TYR A 428 -8.45 -11.74 -8.16
CA TYR A 428 -8.92 -13.09 -8.46
C TYR A 428 -10.13 -13.07 -9.40
N ASP A 429 -11.08 -12.20 -9.10
CA ASP A 429 -12.29 -11.99 -9.91
C ASP A 429 -11.94 -11.41 -11.29
N LEU A 430 -11.17 -10.32 -11.35
CA LEU A 430 -10.77 -9.69 -12.61
C LEU A 430 -10.00 -10.64 -13.54
N PHE A 431 -9.05 -11.41 -13.01
CA PHE A 431 -8.18 -12.27 -13.81
C PHE A 431 -8.69 -13.70 -13.96
N GLY A 432 -9.83 -14.04 -13.33
CA GLY A 432 -10.38 -15.40 -13.34
C GLY A 432 -9.49 -16.44 -12.66
N PHE A 433 -8.72 -16.05 -11.65
CA PHE A 433 -7.88 -16.99 -10.91
C PHE A 433 -8.73 -17.84 -9.97
N LYS A 434 -8.39 -19.12 -9.83
CA LYS A 434 -8.99 -20.00 -8.84
C LYS A 434 -8.46 -19.66 -7.45
N ARG A 435 -9.36 -19.39 -6.50
CA ARG A 435 -8.98 -19.20 -5.10
C ARG A 435 -8.69 -20.57 -4.44
N LYS A 436 -7.77 -20.57 -3.47
CA LYS A 436 -7.34 -21.74 -2.69
C LYS A 436 -7.36 -21.43 -1.21
N ASP A 437 -8.43 -20.81 -0.73
CA ASP A 437 -8.59 -20.28 0.63
C ASP A 437 -8.36 -21.36 1.71
N ALA A 438 -8.77 -22.60 1.44
CA ALA A 438 -8.59 -23.73 2.35
C ALA A 438 -7.12 -24.16 2.56
N LEU A 439 -6.22 -23.74 1.66
CA LEU A 439 -4.79 -24.04 1.73
C LEU A 439 -3.99 -22.90 2.36
N GLU A 440 -4.62 -21.78 2.74
CA GLU A 440 -3.95 -20.75 3.53
C GLU A 440 -3.58 -21.27 4.91
N ILE A 441 -2.35 -20.96 5.32
CA ILE A 441 -1.85 -21.27 6.66
C ILE A 441 -2.25 -20.16 7.64
N GLY A 442 -2.94 -20.54 8.72
CA GLY A 442 -3.40 -19.60 9.76
C GLY A 442 -4.31 -18.47 9.25
N PRO A 443 -5.37 -18.75 8.49
CA PRO A 443 -6.26 -17.71 7.96
C PRO A 443 -7.03 -16.98 9.07
N LEU A 444 -7.40 -15.72 8.82
CA LEU A 444 -8.14 -14.86 9.76
C LEU A 444 -9.49 -15.46 10.14
N TYR A 445 -10.22 -16.07 9.20
CA TYR A 445 -11.52 -16.68 9.50
C TYR A 445 -11.47 -17.86 10.49
N LYS A 446 -10.29 -18.45 10.71
CA LYS A 446 -10.06 -19.49 11.76
C LYS A 446 -9.64 -18.90 13.12
N GLY A 447 -9.45 -17.59 13.21
CA GLY A 447 -9.07 -16.90 14.45
C GLY A 447 -7.68 -17.26 14.98
N GLN A 448 -7.41 -16.88 16.23
CA GLN A 448 -6.09 -16.98 16.88
C GLN A 448 -6.09 -17.95 18.08
N GLY A 449 -7.13 -18.79 18.18
CA GLY A 449 -7.32 -19.73 19.28
C GLY A 449 -6.22 -20.79 19.35
N ARG A 450 -6.22 -21.57 20.44
CA ARG A 450 -5.26 -22.67 20.63
C ARG A 450 -5.32 -23.68 19.49
N GLU A 451 -6.53 -24.01 19.03
CA GLU A 451 -6.76 -24.92 17.91
C GLU A 451 -6.17 -24.36 16.60
N SER A 452 -6.36 -23.07 16.31
CA SER A 452 -5.80 -22.40 15.12
C SER A 452 -4.27 -22.42 15.14
N LYS A 453 -3.65 -22.25 16.32
CA LYS A 453 -2.20 -22.37 16.51
C LYS A 453 -1.72 -23.82 16.36
N GLN A 454 -2.48 -24.79 16.86
CA GLN A 454 -2.14 -26.21 16.72
C GLN A 454 -2.29 -26.71 15.29
N SER A 455 -3.32 -26.26 14.56
CA SER A 455 -3.50 -26.56 13.14
C SER A 455 -2.43 -25.92 12.25
N TYR A 456 -1.72 -24.92 12.76
CA TYR A 456 -0.65 -24.24 12.04
C TYR A 456 0.68 -25.02 12.12
N ILE A 457 0.98 -25.60 13.28
CA ILE A 457 2.16 -26.46 13.53
C ILE A 457 1.97 -27.78 12.80
#